data_AF-A0A1M3HHT5-F1
#
_entry.id   AF-A0A1M3HHT5-F1
#
_cell.length_a   1.000
_cell.length_b   1.000
_cell.length_c   1.000
_cell.angle_alpha   90.00
_cell.angle_beta   90.00
_cell.angle_gamma   90.00
#
_symmetry.space_group_name_H-M   'P 1'
#
loop_
_entity.id
_entity.type
_entity.pdbx_description
1 polymer ?
#
loop_
_entity_poly.entity_id
_entity_poly.type
_entity_poly.pdbx_seq_one_letter_code
_entity_poly.pdbx_strand_id
1 'polypeptide(L)'
;MGSSRTIIGDYMSKIDFGEHGGGLRHFDVVEEALDYISQRIVEFRPDDTFAESETWRKPIVHRWLEIQEEIIRRRDADLMAEREPDFELNGFLALKAAIRRDSKAGEALFAINAEFGSSAARSAAWFATRLPDEQISMPNTRDGIIGVVAFSEAMVGSGDAAHRASQIAYKNLVKSIQNDVEEHRRQLLDYCENHEAKVGDLNIRLEQEMRQWNEWRTVTGGEVQADRQQWSEDWNSAYNAFTEQLSIEAPVALWNLRALEHTRNARRLRLSIASFCIIGAFLLIGLIPISLKSVHHLMGDPNASAGQFSPHELIFSASLLLFYLTMFFWLMRIVVRMYMTEHHLGIDAKSRAAMAETYLSLTKQRVATDQDRAIVLATLFRPVVDGIVKDDGLPAITPAAILSGLAGGKAHAGN
;
A
#
# COMPACT_ATOMS: atom_id res chain seq x y z
N MET A 1 91.17 3.51 -69.34
CA MET A 1 89.90 3.39 -68.62
C MET A 1 89.95 2.05 -67.89
N GLY A 2 90.48 2.03 -66.66
CA GLY A 2 89.66 2.13 -65.45
C GLY A 2 89.19 0.72 -65.09
N SER A 3 90.09 -0.15 -64.63
CA SER A 3 90.44 -0.40 -63.22
C SER A 3 89.29 -1.02 -62.41
N SER A 4 89.64 -2.16 -61.80
CA SER A 4 88.97 -2.92 -60.73
C SER A 4 88.13 -4.10 -61.23
N ARG A 5 88.29 -5.31 -60.70
CA ARG A 5 89.24 -5.86 -59.72
C ARG A 5 89.01 -7.38 -59.72
N THR A 6 90.08 -8.16 -59.80
CA THR A 6 90.16 -9.48 -59.17
C THR A 6 89.92 -9.33 -57.65
N ILE A 7 88.96 -10.06 -57.09
CA ILE A 7 88.84 -10.43 -55.66
C ILE A 7 88.13 -11.79 -55.68
N ILE A 8 88.82 -12.95 -55.74
CA ILE A 8 89.28 -13.76 -54.59
C ILE A 8 88.55 -13.43 -53.27
N GLY A 9 87.64 -14.32 -52.87
CA GLY A 9 87.01 -14.38 -51.55
C GLY A 9 85.82 -15.31 -51.69
N ASP A 10 85.91 -16.62 -51.41
CA ASP A 10 86.16 -17.21 -50.10
C ASP A 10 85.13 -16.70 -49.08
N TYR A 11 84.17 -17.59 -48.76
CA TYR A 11 83.17 -17.50 -47.68
C TYR A 11 82.04 -16.45 -47.90
N MET A 12 80.78 -16.66 -47.51
CA MET A 12 80.29 -17.43 -46.36
C MET A 12 78.73 -17.55 -46.39
N SER A 13 78.19 -18.63 -45.82
CA SER A 13 77.11 -18.48 -44.84
C SER A 13 77.36 -19.48 -43.72
N LYS A 14 77.86 -18.97 -42.58
CA LYS A 14 77.96 -19.75 -41.35
C LYS A 14 76.61 -19.66 -40.68
N ILE A 15 75.86 -20.74 -40.76
CA ILE A 15 74.66 -20.87 -39.92
C ILE A 15 75.10 -21.64 -38.69
N ASP A 16 75.20 -20.92 -37.57
CA ASP A 16 75.41 -21.55 -36.27
C ASP A 16 74.06 -22.07 -35.75
N PHE A 17 73.84 -23.37 -35.88
CA PHE A 17 72.68 -24.02 -35.27
C PHE A 17 72.92 -24.35 -33.77
N GLY A 18 74.02 -23.86 -33.20
CA GLY A 18 74.53 -24.25 -31.90
C GLY A 18 75.24 -25.61 -31.95
N GLU A 19 76.10 -25.85 -30.97
CA GLU A 19 76.97 -27.04 -30.86
C GLU A 19 76.23 -28.39 -30.99
N HIS A 20 74.91 -28.40 -30.77
CA HIS A 20 74.09 -29.61 -30.79
C HIS A 20 72.92 -29.58 -31.79
N GLY A 21 72.73 -28.50 -32.56
CA GLY A 21 71.81 -28.44 -33.71
C GLY A 21 72.45 -28.83 -35.05
N GLY A 22 73.73 -29.22 -35.01
CA GLY A 22 74.56 -29.51 -36.18
C GLY A 22 75.91 -28.80 -36.15
N GLY A 23 76.14 -27.94 -35.15
CA GLY A 23 77.31 -27.07 -35.04
C GLY A 23 77.26 -25.92 -36.04
N LEU A 24 78.37 -25.18 -36.11
CA LEU A 24 78.62 -24.23 -37.17
C LEU A 24 78.71 -25.00 -38.50
N ARG A 25 77.69 -24.89 -39.34
CA ARG A 25 77.70 -25.50 -40.67
C ARG A 25 77.88 -24.44 -41.75
N HIS A 26 78.70 -24.80 -42.72
CA HIS A 26 78.85 -24.06 -43.96
C HIS A 26 77.99 -24.73 -45.01
N PHE A 27 77.19 -23.92 -45.69
CA PHE A 27 76.46 -24.35 -46.87
C PHE A 27 76.94 -23.48 -48.02
N ASP A 28 77.17 -24.13 -49.16
CA ASP A 28 77.62 -23.45 -50.36
C ASP A 28 76.42 -22.84 -51.11
N VAL A 29 75.21 -23.38 -50.89
CA VAL A 29 73.96 -22.94 -51.54
C VAL A 29 72.79 -22.90 -50.54
N VAL A 30 71.90 -21.90 -50.64
CA VAL A 30 70.73 -21.71 -49.76
C VAL A 30 69.79 -22.92 -49.79
N GLU A 31 69.62 -23.55 -50.95
CA GLU A 31 68.80 -24.74 -51.13
C GLU A 31 69.29 -25.93 -50.29
N GLU A 32 70.60 -26.08 -50.08
CA GLU A 32 71.15 -27.13 -49.22
C GLU A 32 70.83 -26.90 -47.74
N ALA A 33 70.84 -25.65 -47.30
CA ALA A 33 70.45 -25.29 -45.93
C ALA A 33 68.96 -25.55 -45.68
N LEU A 34 68.10 -25.24 -46.66
CA LEU A 34 66.65 -25.50 -46.58
C LEU A 34 66.32 -27.00 -46.60
N ASP A 35 67.04 -27.81 -47.38
CA ASP A 35 66.86 -29.27 -47.41
C ASP A 35 67.28 -29.90 -46.07
N TYR A 36 68.40 -29.45 -45.50
CA TYR A 36 68.84 -29.87 -44.17
C TYR A 36 67.80 -29.57 -43.08
N ILE A 37 67.25 -28.35 -43.06
CA ILE A 37 66.21 -27.96 -42.08
C ILE A 37 64.93 -28.78 -42.29
N SER A 38 64.54 -29.03 -43.54
CA SER A 38 63.34 -29.82 -43.86
C SER A 38 63.47 -31.28 -43.38
N GLN A 39 64.63 -31.90 -43.54
CA GLN A 39 64.90 -33.24 -43.01
C GLN A 39 64.80 -33.28 -41.47
N ARG A 40 65.33 -32.26 -40.78
CA ARG A 40 65.22 -32.16 -39.30
C ARG A 40 63.79 -31.95 -38.84
N ILE A 41 63.00 -31.14 -39.55
CA ILE A 41 61.58 -30.98 -39.24
C ILE A 41 60.86 -32.33 -39.33
N VAL A 42 61.13 -33.14 -40.36
CA VAL A 42 60.52 -34.48 -40.49
C VAL A 42 60.96 -35.42 -39.37
N GLU A 43 62.23 -35.39 -38.97
CA GLU A 43 62.76 -36.21 -37.86
C GLU A 43 62.08 -35.90 -36.51
N PHE A 44 61.80 -34.62 -36.25
CA PHE A 44 61.17 -34.18 -35.00
C PHE A 44 59.65 -34.05 -35.10
N ARG A 45 59.07 -34.10 -36.31
CA ARG A 45 57.62 -33.97 -36.55
C ARG A 45 56.91 -35.17 -35.90
N PRO A 46 55.97 -34.93 -34.98
CA PRO A 46 55.19 -36.02 -34.40
C PRO A 46 54.21 -36.60 -35.43
N ASP A 47 54.03 -37.92 -35.43
CA ASP A 47 52.87 -38.57 -36.07
C ASP A 47 51.58 -38.27 -35.27
N ASP A 48 50.42 -38.34 -35.92
CA ASP A 48 49.11 -38.02 -35.32
C ASP A 48 48.67 -38.96 -34.18
N THR A 49 49.46 -39.99 -33.83
CA THR A 49 49.11 -41.04 -32.88
C THR A 49 49.90 -41.04 -31.56
N PHE A 50 50.48 -39.91 -31.12
CA PHE A 50 51.32 -39.88 -29.91
C PHE A 50 50.55 -39.85 -28.57
N ALA A 51 51.09 -40.56 -27.57
CA ALA A 51 50.69 -40.49 -26.17
C ALA A 51 50.99 -39.12 -25.53
N GLU A 52 50.19 -38.70 -24.53
CA GLU A 52 50.36 -37.42 -23.83
C GLU A 52 51.79 -37.19 -23.27
N SER A 53 52.52 -38.26 -22.98
CA SER A 53 53.91 -38.26 -22.49
C SER A 53 54.94 -37.67 -23.48
N GLU A 54 54.60 -37.55 -24.77
CA GLU A 54 55.52 -37.05 -25.82
C GLU A 54 55.18 -35.65 -26.32
N THR A 55 54.21 -34.99 -25.69
CA THR A 55 53.74 -33.65 -26.04
C THR A 55 54.80 -32.54 -25.94
N TRP A 56 55.92 -32.79 -25.26
CA TRP A 56 57.06 -31.88 -25.13
C TRP A 56 57.83 -31.66 -26.45
N ARG A 57 57.62 -32.49 -27.48
CA ARG A 57 58.28 -32.34 -28.79
C ARG A 57 57.65 -31.23 -29.67
N LYS A 58 56.37 -30.91 -29.46
CA LYS A 58 55.63 -29.93 -30.30
C LYS A 58 56.28 -28.54 -30.36
N PRO A 59 56.75 -27.95 -29.24
CA PRO A 59 57.42 -26.66 -29.27
C PRO A 59 58.73 -26.65 -30.07
N ILE A 60 59.44 -27.79 -30.14
CA ILE A 60 60.71 -27.92 -30.86
C ILE A 60 60.49 -27.84 -32.37
N VAL A 61 59.48 -28.56 -32.89
CA VAL A 61 59.13 -28.55 -34.32
C VAL A 61 58.68 -27.17 -34.77
N HIS A 62 57.88 -26.48 -33.94
CA HIS A 62 57.41 -25.13 -34.25
C HIS A 62 58.58 -24.17 -34.46
N ARG A 63 59.63 -24.28 -33.64
CA ARG A 63 60.81 -23.42 -33.76
C ARG A 63 61.63 -23.68 -35.02
N TRP A 64 61.76 -24.92 -35.47
CA TRP A 64 62.43 -25.23 -36.75
C TRP A 64 61.67 -24.66 -37.96
N LEU A 65 60.33 -24.67 -37.93
CA LEU A 65 59.50 -24.07 -38.97
C LEU A 65 59.69 -22.55 -39.07
N GLU A 66 59.74 -21.84 -37.93
CA GLU A 66 59.99 -20.39 -37.90
C GLU A 66 61.32 -20.01 -38.56
N ILE A 67 62.36 -20.83 -38.36
CA ILE A 67 63.69 -20.60 -38.95
C ILE A 67 63.66 -20.80 -40.46
N GLN A 68 62.97 -21.86 -40.92
CA GLN A 68 62.80 -22.14 -42.34
C GLN A 68 62.10 -20.97 -43.06
N GLU A 69 61.02 -20.43 -42.47
CA GLU A 69 60.28 -19.31 -43.03
C GLU A 69 61.12 -18.02 -43.10
N GLU A 70 61.97 -17.76 -42.11
CA GLU A 70 62.82 -16.58 -42.10
C GLU A 70 63.90 -16.62 -43.20
N ILE A 71 64.50 -17.78 -43.43
CA ILE A 71 65.47 -17.97 -44.51
C ILE A 71 64.80 -17.76 -45.88
N ILE A 72 63.62 -18.35 -46.08
CA ILE A 72 62.84 -18.19 -47.32
C ILE A 72 62.50 -16.72 -47.58
N ARG A 73 62.00 -16.01 -46.56
CA ARG A 73 61.61 -14.59 -46.68
C ARG A 73 62.77 -13.70 -47.12
N ARG A 74 63.95 -13.89 -46.56
CA ARG A 74 65.11 -13.07 -46.89
C ARG A 74 65.70 -13.40 -48.26
N ARG A 75 65.72 -14.68 -48.64
CA ARG A 75 66.12 -15.11 -50.00
C ARG A 75 65.25 -14.41 -51.03
N ASP A 76 63.94 -14.41 -50.81
CA ASP A 76 63.00 -13.79 -51.74
C ASP A 76 63.15 -12.25 -51.76
N ALA A 77 63.53 -11.63 -50.65
CA ALA A 77 63.81 -10.19 -50.57
C ALA A 77 65.10 -9.77 -51.30
N ASP A 78 66.18 -10.54 -51.17
CA ASP A 78 67.46 -10.25 -51.84
C ASP A 78 67.38 -10.51 -53.36
N LEU A 79 66.63 -11.54 -53.78
CA LEU A 79 66.33 -11.81 -55.19
C LEU A 79 65.56 -10.65 -55.85
N MET A 80 64.65 -9.99 -55.12
CA MET A 80 63.90 -8.83 -55.60
C MET A 80 64.76 -7.55 -55.70
N ALA A 81 65.90 -7.51 -55.01
CA ALA A 81 66.82 -6.38 -54.98
C ALA A 81 68.02 -6.51 -55.95
N GLU A 82 68.04 -7.56 -56.80
CA GLU A 82 69.16 -7.91 -57.71
C GLU A 82 70.53 -7.96 -57.01
N ARG A 83 70.55 -8.32 -55.73
CA ARG A 83 71.76 -8.43 -54.92
C ARG A 83 72.09 -9.91 -54.69
N GLU A 84 73.37 -10.27 -54.71
CA GLU A 84 73.77 -11.61 -54.28
C GLU A 84 73.43 -11.77 -52.78
N PRO A 85 72.73 -12.86 -52.40
CA PRO A 85 72.29 -13.06 -51.04
C PRO A 85 73.48 -13.38 -50.12
N ASP A 86 73.80 -12.45 -49.21
CA ASP A 86 74.85 -12.59 -48.21
C ASP A 86 74.20 -12.89 -46.84
N PHE A 87 74.22 -14.17 -46.44
CA PHE A 87 73.49 -14.70 -45.29
C PHE A 87 74.40 -14.92 -44.08
N GLU A 88 74.74 -13.84 -43.37
CA GLU A 88 75.21 -13.96 -41.98
C GLU A 88 74.02 -13.84 -41.01
N LEU A 89 73.44 -14.98 -40.62
CA LEU A 89 72.45 -15.04 -39.53
C LEU A 89 73.15 -15.06 -38.16
N ASN A 90 73.98 -14.05 -37.91
CA ASN A 90 74.60 -13.83 -36.61
C ASN A 90 73.59 -13.14 -35.67
N GLY A 91 73.22 -13.83 -34.59
CA GLY A 91 72.47 -13.24 -33.47
C GLY A 91 70.94 -13.39 -33.47
N PHE A 92 70.31 -13.86 -34.54
CA PHE A 92 68.86 -14.16 -34.57
C PHE A 92 68.52 -15.65 -34.36
N LEU A 93 69.54 -16.53 -34.40
CA LEU A 93 69.42 -17.98 -34.27
C LEU A 93 70.05 -18.51 -32.98
N ALA A 94 69.72 -17.91 -31.83
CA ALA A 94 69.84 -18.63 -30.56
C ALA A 94 68.69 -19.67 -30.50
N LEU A 95 68.86 -20.79 -31.21
CA LEU A 95 68.12 -22.03 -30.96
C LEU A 95 68.51 -22.46 -29.54
N LYS A 96 67.82 -21.92 -28.52
CA LYS A 96 67.98 -22.34 -27.13
C LYS A 96 67.49 -23.79 -27.02
N ALA A 97 68.45 -24.68 -27.25
CA ALA A 97 68.45 -26.13 -27.11
C ALA A 97 67.06 -26.80 -27.18
N ALA A 98 66.76 -27.44 -28.31
CA ALA A 98 65.96 -28.65 -28.26
C ALA A 98 66.65 -29.59 -27.26
N ILE A 99 66.06 -29.80 -26.09
CA ILE A 99 66.70 -30.52 -25.00
C ILE A 99 66.88 -31.97 -25.43
N ARG A 100 68.10 -32.36 -25.83
CA ARG A 100 68.41 -33.75 -26.19
C ARG A 100 68.32 -34.63 -24.95
N ARG A 101 67.86 -35.87 -25.13
CA ARG A 101 67.73 -36.88 -24.08
C ARG A 101 69.04 -37.17 -23.34
N ASP A 102 70.17 -37.02 -24.02
CA ASP A 102 71.53 -37.26 -23.50
C ASP A 102 72.23 -35.99 -22.99
N SER A 103 71.53 -34.85 -22.96
CA SER A 103 72.02 -33.65 -22.28
C SER A 103 71.69 -33.72 -20.78
N LYS A 104 72.51 -33.11 -19.92
CA LYS A 104 72.26 -33.05 -18.47
C LYS A 104 70.87 -32.50 -18.12
N ALA A 105 70.39 -31.51 -18.90
CA ALA A 105 69.04 -30.97 -18.77
C ALA A 105 67.97 -31.97 -19.23
N GLY A 106 68.22 -32.74 -20.29
CA GLY A 106 67.32 -33.78 -20.77
C GLY A 106 67.22 -34.95 -19.79
N GLU A 107 68.35 -35.47 -19.32
CA GLU A 107 68.40 -36.50 -18.29
C GLU A 107 67.64 -36.07 -17.03
N ALA A 108 67.82 -34.81 -16.59
CA ALA A 108 67.06 -34.24 -15.49
C ALA A 108 65.56 -34.22 -15.77
N LEU A 109 65.12 -33.77 -16.95
CA LEU A 109 63.70 -33.76 -17.31
C LEU A 109 63.08 -35.15 -17.40
N PHE A 110 63.83 -36.13 -17.94
CA PHE A 110 63.37 -37.52 -18.00
C PHE A 110 63.32 -38.16 -16.62
N ALA A 111 64.28 -37.87 -15.74
CA ALA A 111 64.26 -38.30 -14.34
C ALA A 111 63.07 -37.68 -13.59
N ILE A 112 62.83 -36.38 -13.75
CA ILE A 112 61.69 -35.67 -13.16
C ILE A 112 60.36 -36.22 -13.68
N ASN A 113 60.26 -36.53 -14.97
CA ASN A 113 59.06 -37.17 -15.53
C ASN A 113 58.82 -38.57 -14.95
N ALA A 114 59.88 -39.35 -14.75
CA ALA A 114 59.78 -40.70 -14.20
C ALA A 114 59.41 -40.70 -12.71
N GLU A 115 59.89 -39.71 -11.94
CA GLU A 115 59.70 -39.65 -10.48
C GLU A 115 58.47 -38.84 -10.05
N PHE A 116 58.21 -37.70 -10.70
CA PHE A 116 57.16 -36.75 -10.32
C PHE A 116 56.04 -36.61 -11.37
N GLY A 117 56.14 -37.32 -12.49
CA GLY A 117 55.12 -37.35 -13.55
C GLY A 117 55.19 -36.17 -14.53
N SER A 118 54.36 -36.27 -15.57
CA SER A 118 54.46 -35.39 -16.76
C SER A 118 54.08 -33.93 -16.50
N SER A 119 53.27 -33.65 -15.48
CA SER A 119 52.92 -32.29 -15.06
C SER A 119 54.14 -31.53 -14.49
N ALA A 120 54.92 -32.21 -13.65
CA ALA A 120 56.16 -31.66 -13.10
C ALA A 120 57.23 -31.51 -14.19
N ALA A 121 57.39 -32.50 -15.07
CA ALA A 121 58.33 -32.42 -16.18
C ALA A 121 58.01 -31.29 -17.17
N ARG A 122 56.72 -30.99 -17.42
CA ARG A 122 56.31 -29.84 -18.25
C ARG A 122 56.76 -28.52 -17.66
N SER A 123 56.62 -28.35 -16.34
CA SER A 123 57.00 -27.13 -15.64
C SER A 123 58.51 -26.97 -15.55
N ALA A 124 59.21 -28.09 -15.34
CA ALA A 124 60.67 -28.18 -15.43
C ALA A 124 61.18 -27.79 -16.83
N ALA A 125 60.56 -28.30 -17.90
CA ALA A 125 60.93 -28.00 -19.29
C ALA A 125 60.62 -26.55 -19.66
N TRP A 126 59.52 -26.00 -19.16
CA TRP A 126 59.19 -24.57 -19.30
C TRP A 126 60.26 -23.69 -18.64
N PHE A 127 60.70 -24.05 -17.43
CA PHE A 127 61.75 -23.30 -16.74
C PHE A 127 63.12 -23.43 -17.45
N ALA A 128 63.43 -24.60 -17.99
CA ALA A 128 64.67 -24.88 -18.74
C ALA A 128 64.83 -24.06 -20.03
N THR A 129 63.72 -23.72 -20.68
CA THR A 129 63.70 -23.13 -22.04
C THR A 129 63.57 -21.61 -22.05
N ARG A 130 63.54 -20.97 -20.87
CA ARG A 130 63.21 -19.55 -20.67
C ARG A 130 64.36 -18.57 -21.02
N LEU A 131 64.01 -17.32 -21.35
CA LEU A 131 64.95 -16.18 -21.47
C LEU A 131 65.17 -15.48 -20.11
N PRO A 132 66.36 -14.88 -19.86
CA PRO A 132 66.68 -14.27 -18.56
C PRO A 132 65.76 -13.11 -18.14
N ASP A 133 65.16 -12.38 -19.09
CA ASP A 133 64.41 -11.13 -18.84
C ASP A 133 62.88 -11.28 -18.76
N GLU A 134 62.35 -12.50 -18.80
CA GLU A 134 60.90 -12.72 -18.69
C GLU A 134 60.45 -12.59 -17.21
N GLN A 135 59.21 -12.15 -16.95
CA GLN A 135 58.65 -11.99 -15.60
C GLN A 135 58.15 -13.33 -15.01
N ILE A 136 58.45 -13.64 -13.75
CA ILE A 136 58.22 -14.98 -13.15
C ILE A 136 56.73 -15.17 -12.86
N SER A 137 56.01 -15.87 -13.74
CA SER A 137 54.73 -16.50 -13.40
C SER A 137 55.00 -17.98 -13.19
N MET A 138 55.26 -18.39 -11.95
CA MET A 138 55.37 -19.81 -11.62
C MET A 138 54.04 -20.51 -11.92
N PRO A 139 54.05 -21.74 -12.46
CA PRO A 139 52.85 -22.56 -12.47
C PRO A 139 52.40 -22.75 -11.03
N ASN A 140 51.22 -22.21 -10.68
CA ASN A 140 50.73 -22.15 -9.30
C ASN A 140 50.17 -23.50 -8.81
N THR A 141 50.59 -24.60 -9.45
CA THR A 141 50.19 -25.97 -9.14
C THR A 141 51.31 -26.66 -8.39
N ARG A 142 50.95 -27.54 -7.45
CA ARG A 142 51.89 -28.32 -6.64
C ARG A 142 52.97 -28.99 -7.51
N ASP A 143 52.54 -29.65 -8.58
CA ASP A 143 53.44 -30.37 -9.49
C ASP A 143 54.36 -29.41 -10.26
N GLY A 144 53.88 -28.20 -10.55
CA GLY A 144 54.66 -27.20 -11.26
C GLY A 144 55.81 -26.64 -10.43
N ILE A 145 55.56 -26.40 -9.14
CA ILE A 145 56.60 -26.02 -8.19
C ILE A 145 57.61 -27.16 -8.04
N ILE A 146 57.16 -28.40 -7.90
CA ILE A 146 58.03 -29.58 -7.80
C ILE A 146 58.93 -29.71 -9.03
N GLY A 147 58.36 -29.56 -10.22
CA GLY A 147 59.10 -29.65 -11.48
C GLY A 147 60.23 -28.62 -11.61
N VAL A 148 59.91 -27.34 -11.35
CA VAL A 148 60.89 -26.25 -11.42
C VAL A 148 62.02 -26.44 -10.41
N VAL A 149 61.67 -26.85 -9.18
CA VAL A 149 62.65 -27.07 -8.10
C VAL A 149 63.56 -28.25 -8.45
N ALA A 150 63.01 -29.42 -8.78
CA ALA A 150 63.79 -30.60 -9.11
C ALA A 150 64.73 -30.38 -10.31
N PHE A 151 64.30 -29.57 -11.28
CA PHE A 151 65.14 -29.19 -12.42
C PHE A 151 66.28 -28.25 -12.02
N SER A 152 66.01 -27.25 -11.19
CA SER A 152 67.05 -26.35 -10.67
C SER A 152 68.10 -27.11 -9.85
N GLU A 153 67.67 -28.10 -9.06
CA GLU A 153 68.55 -28.97 -8.27
C GLU A 153 69.46 -29.82 -9.16
N ALA A 154 68.93 -30.40 -10.24
CA ALA A 154 69.70 -31.19 -11.19
C ALA A 154 70.73 -30.35 -11.97
N MET A 155 70.40 -29.08 -12.28
CA MET A 155 71.24 -28.21 -13.10
C MET A 155 72.43 -27.63 -12.34
N VAL A 156 72.26 -27.21 -11.07
CA VAL A 156 73.31 -26.57 -10.25
C VAL A 156 74.51 -27.49 -9.95
N GLY A 157 74.34 -28.82 -10.06
CA GLY A 157 75.41 -29.77 -9.79
C GLY A 157 75.79 -29.85 -8.31
N SER A 158 76.31 -31.00 -7.91
CA SER A 158 76.67 -31.39 -6.55
C SER A 158 77.88 -30.61 -6.00
N GLY A 159 77.69 -29.33 -5.71
CA GLY A 159 78.48 -28.61 -4.72
C GLY A 159 77.85 -28.81 -3.34
N ASP A 160 78.44 -29.66 -2.51
CA ASP A 160 77.86 -30.17 -1.24
C ASP A 160 77.28 -29.09 -0.31
N ALA A 161 77.77 -27.85 -0.31
CA ALA A 161 77.30 -26.80 0.58
C ALA A 161 76.03 -26.08 0.09
N ALA A 162 75.98 -25.68 -1.18
CA ALA A 162 74.86 -24.92 -1.75
C ALA A 162 73.60 -25.78 -1.92
N HIS A 163 73.78 -27.05 -2.31
CA HIS A 163 72.69 -28.01 -2.44
C HIS A 163 72.05 -28.33 -1.07
N ARG A 164 72.87 -28.57 -0.03
CA ARG A 164 72.37 -28.79 1.34
C ARG A 164 71.64 -27.56 1.89
N ALA A 165 72.15 -26.35 1.64
CA ALA A 165 71.49 -25.12 2.07
C ALA A 165 70.11 -24.93 1.40
N SER A 166 70.00 -25.22 0.11
CA SER A 166 68.73 -25.19 -0.63
C SER A 166 67.74 -26.23 -0.09
N GLN A 167 68.18 -27.48 0.12
CA GLN A 167 67.32 -28.53 0.68
C GLN A 167 66.83 -28.21 2.10
N ILE A 168 67.65 -27.55 2.94
CA ILE A 168 67.26 -27.13 4.28
C ILE A 168 66.22 -26.00 4.19
N ALA A 169 66.44 -25.00 3.34
CA ALA A 169 65.49 -23.92 3.12
C ALA A 169 64.14 -24.45 2.59
N TYR A 170 64.19 -25.41 1.68
CA TYR A 170 63.01 -26.09 1.15
C TYR A 170 62.25 -26.87 2.21
N LYS A 171 62.92 -27.74 2.99
CA LYS A 171 62.29 -28.48 4.09
C LYS A 171 61.63 -27.56 5.10
N ASN A 172 62.27 -26.42 5.39
CA ASN A 172 61.71 -25.41 6.29
C ASN A 172 60.47 -24.74 5.69
N LEU A 173 60.47 -24.41 4.39
CA LEU A 173 59.32 -23.83 3.69
C LEU A 173 58.15 -24.80 3.57
N VAL A 174 58.40 -26.06 3.21
CA VAL A 174 57.35 -27.10 3.19
C VAL A 174 56.75 -27.27 4.58
N LYS A 175 57.59 -27.30 5.62
CA LYS A 175 57.14 -27.41 7.00
C LYS A 175 56.34 -26.17 7.44
N SER A 176 56.74 -24.96 7.04
CA SER A 176 55.97 -23.75 7.36
C SER A 176 54.61 -23.74 6.66
N ILE A 177 54.57 -24.06 5.36
CA ILE A 177 53.32 -24.16 4.60
C ILE A 177 52.40 -25.22 5.19
N GLN A 178 52.94 -26.38 5.57
CA GLN A 178 52.14 -27.44 6.20
C GLN A 178 51.56 -26.99 7.54
N ASN A 179 52.36 -26.30 8.36
CA ASN A 179 51.88 -25.73 9.62
C ASN A 179 50.80 -24.67 9.39
N ASP A 180 51.00 -23.77 8.42
CA ASP A 180 50.03 -22.72 8.08
C ASP A 180 48.71 -23.31 7.57
N VAL A 181 48.77 -24.37 6.75
CA VAL A 181 47.58 -25.07 6.25
C VAL A 181 46.81 -25.75 7.39
N GLU A 182 47.50 -26.41 8.32
CA GLU A 182 46.84 -27.03 9.47
C GLU A 182 46.27 -25.98 10.44
N GLU A 183 46.96 -24.85 10.63
CA GLU A 183 46.47 -23.75 11.45
C GLU A 183 45.23 -23.10 10.83
N HIS A 184 45.25 -22.78 9.54
CA HIS A 184 44.07 -22.25 8.85
C HIS A 184 42.91 -23.25 8.85
N ARG A 185 43.19 -24.55 8.70
CA ARG A 185 42.16 -25.59 8.81
C ARG A 185 41.50 -25.57 10.18
N ARG A 186 42.28 -25.47 11.27
CA ARG A 186 41.73 -25.38 12.63
C ARG A 186 40.87 -24.13 12.82
N GLN A 187 41.36 -22.97 12.37
CA GLN A 187 40.62 -21.71 12.45
C GLN A 187 39.30 -21.77 11.68
N LEU A 188 39.28 -22.40 10.50
CA LEU A 188 38.06 -22.59 9.72
C LEU A 188 37.06 -23.52 10.44
N LEU A 189 37.54 -24.60 11.05
CA LEU A 189 36.67 -25.52 11.80
C LEU A 189 36.05 -24.83 13.02
N ASP A 190 36.85 -24.12 13.81
CA ASP A 190 36.36 -23.34 14.96
C ASP A 190 35.39 -22.24 14.53
N TYR A 191 35.69 -21.54 13.43
CA TYR A 191 34.77 -20.53 12.87
C TYR A 191 33.43 -21.15 12.46
N CYS A 192 33.45 -22.29 11.76
CA CYS A 192 32.24 -23.00 11.34
C CYS A 192 31.41 -23.44 12.55
N GLU A 193 32.03 -24.05 13.56
CA GLU A 193 31.34 -24.51 14.78
C GLU A 193 30.74 -23.34 15.56
N ASN A 194 31.50 -22.27 15.75
CA ASN A 194 31.01 -21.06 16.41
C ASN A 194 29.89 -20.37 15.61
N HIS A 195 29.94 -20.41 14.29
CA HIS A 195 28.91 -19.83 13.44
C HIS A 195 27.63 -20.67 13.48
N GLU A 196 27.75 -22.00 13.42
CA GLU A 196 26.61 -22.92 13.54
C GLU A 196 25.90 -22.75 14.89
N ALA A 197 26.65 -22.66 15.99
CA ALA A 197 26.10 -22.39 17.32
C ALA A 197 25.35 -21.05 17.38
N LYS A 198 25.91 -19.98 16.80
CA LYS A 198 25.25 -18.66 16.73
C LYS A 198 23.98 -18.69 15.88
N VAL A 199 24.00 -19.37 14.75
CA VAL A 199 22.83 -19.51 13.88
C VAL A 199 21.73 -20.30 14.58
N GLY A 200 22.09 -21.38 15.28
CA GLY A 200 21.15 -22.16 16.08
C GLY A 200 20.47 -21.33 17.18
N ASP A 201 21.26 -20.56 17.95
CA ASP A 201 20.74 -19.69 19.00
C ASP A 201 19.87 -18.54 18.45
N LEU A 202 20.24 -17.95 17.32
CA LEU A 202 19.41 -16.96 16.63
C LEU A 202 18.07 -17.57 16.17
N ASN A 203 18.09 -18.79 15.64
CA ASN A 203 16.88 -19.46 15.20
C ASN A 203 15.93 -19.76 16.38
N ILE A 204 16.47 -20.22 17.52
CA ILE A 204 15.69 -20.43 18.75
C ILE A 204 15.06 -19.12 19.22
N ARG A 205 15.82 -18.01 19.23
CA ARG A 205 15.30 -16.69 19.62
C ARG A 205 14.20 -16.21 18.68
N LEU A 206 14.40 -16.36 17.36
CA LEU A 206 13.42 -16.00 16.35
C LEU A 206 12.10 -16.78 16.55
N GLU A 207 12.19 -18.08 16.81
CA GLU A 207 11.01 -18.90 17.08
C GLU A 207 10.27 -18.48 18.36
N GLN A 208 11.01 -18.12 19.42
CA GLN A 208 10.41 -17.62 20.66
C GLN A 208 9.66 -16.30 20.44
N GLU A 209 10.28 -15.34 19.73
CA GLU A 209 9.65 -14.07 19.39
C GLU A 209 8.43 -14.27 18.49
N MET A 210 8.51 -15.15 17.48
CA MET A 210 7.37 -15.49 16.63
C MET A 210 6.22 -16.10 17.44
N ARG A 211 6.50 -16.96 18.41
CA ARG A 211 5.47 -17.53 19.30
C ARG A 211 4.80 -16.44 20.12
N GLN A 212 5.56 -15.57 20.78
CA GLN A 212 5.02 -14.46 21.56
C GLN A 212 4.20 -13.50 20.70
N TRP A 213 4.69 -13.17 19.51
CA TRP A 213 3.99 -12.27 18.60
C TRP A 213 2.70 -12.89 18.02
N ASN A 214 2.70 -14.21 17.76
CA ASN A 214 1.48 -14.93 17.37
C ASN A 214 0.47 -14.97 18.51
N GLU A 215 0.90 -15.30 19.73
CA GLU A 215 0.03 -15.29 20.91
C GLU A 215 -0.58 -13.91 21.14
N TRP A 216 0.25 -12.87 21.19
CA TRP A 216 -0.19 -11.48 21.31
C TRP A 216 -1.20 -11.10 20.22
N ARG A 217 -0.92 -11.42 18.95
CA ARG A 217 -1.83 -11.11 17.84
C ARG A 217 -3.16 -11.85 17.97
N THR A 218 -3.15 -13.11 18.41
CA THR A 218 -4.39 -13.86 18.59
C THR A 218 -5.24 -13.34 19.74
N VAL A 219 -4.61 -13.03 20.88
CA VAL A 219 -5.32 -12.49 22.07
C VAL A 219 -5.84 -11.10 21.76
N THR A 220 -4.97 -10.17 21.36
CA THR A 220 -5.36 -8.78 21.06
C THR A 220 -6.30 -8.72 19.86
N GLY A 221 -6.12 -9.55 18.84
CA GLY A 221 -7.05 -9.63 17.71
C GLY A 221 -8.44 -10.07 18.13
N GLY A 222 -8.54 -11.07 19.02
CA GLY A 222 -9.81 -11.52 19.60
C GLY A 222 -10.48 -10.45 20.47
N GLU A 223 -9.73 -9.83 21.37
CA GLU A 223 -10.21 -8.74 22.25
C GLU A 223 -10.70 -7.55 21.43
N VAL A 224 -9.91 -7.05 20.48
CA VAL A 224 -10.30 -5.91 19.63
C VAL A 224 -11.54 -6.22 18.81
N GLN A 225 -11.70 -7.47 18.35
CA GLN A 225 -12.88 -7.86 17.60
C GLN A 225 -14.14 -7.98 18.48
N ALA A 226 -14.00 -8.52 19.69
CA ALA A 226 -15.06 -8.56 20.68
C ALA A 226 -15.47 -7.15 21.12
N ASP A 227 -14.51 -6.29 21.45
CA ASP A 227 -14.72 -4.89 21.81
C ASP A 227 -15.39 -4.11 20.67
N ARG A 228 -14.98 -4.36 19.42
CA ARG A 228 -15.61 -3.73 18.25
C ARG A 228 -17.07 -4.16 18.09
N GLN A 229 -17.35 -5.45 18.28
CA GLN A 229 -18.71 -5.96 18.19
C GLN A 229 -19.58 -5.34 19.30
N GLN A 230 -19.10 -5.40 20.54
CA GLN A 230 -19.78 -4.80 21.69
C GLN A 230 -20.01 -3.31 21.50
N TRP A 231 -18.98 -2.55 21.09
CA TRP A 231 -19.11 -1.12 20.84
C TRP A 231 -20.12 -0.80 19.73
N SER A 232 -20.17 -1.63 18.67
CA SER A 232 -21.14 -1.45 17.60
C SER A 232 -22.59 -1.71 18.05
N GLU A 233 -22.79 -2.70 18.91
CA GLU A 233 -24.10 -3.01 19.51
C GLU A 233 -24.53 -1.89 20.48
N ASP A 234 -23.63 -1.46 21.36
CA ASP A 234 -23.86 -0.37 22.30
C ASP A 234 -24.15 0.95 21.57
N TRP A 235 -23.39 1.26 20.51
CA TRP A 235 -23.59 2.44 19.67
C TRP A 235 -24.95 2.42 18.99
N ASN A 236 -25.31 1.30 18.34
CA ASN A 236 -26.58 1.18 17.65
C ASN A 236 -27.77 1.24 18.63
N SER A 237 -27.63 0.62 19.82
CA SER A 237 -28.62 0.69 20.89
C SER A 237 -28.83 2.12 21.39
N ALA A 238 -27.74 2.85 21.67
CA ALA A 238 -27.77 4.24 22.11
C ALA A 238 -28.33 5.18 21.02
N TYR A 239 -27.91 5.01 19.77
CA TYR A 239 -28.38 5.78 18.62
C TYR A 239 -29.88 5.59 18.39
N ASN A 240 -30.36 4.34 18.44
CA ASN A 240 -31.79 4.04 18.28
C ASN A 240 -32.60 4.62 19.44
N ALA A 241 -32.16 4.46 20.68
CA ALA A 241 -32.84 5.03 21.85
C ALA A 241 -32.94 6.56 21.78
N PHE A 242 -31.86 7.23 21.35
CA PHE A 242 -31.83 8.68 21.20
C PHE A 242 -32.72 9.17 20.05
N THR A 243 -32.66 8.50 18.89
CA THR A 243 -33.48 8.83 17.72
C THR A 243 -34.96 8.61 18.01
N GLU A 244 -35.30 7.52 18.68
CA GLU A 244 -36.66 7.22 19.14
C GLU A 244 -37.16 8.32 20.08
N GLN A 245 -36.36 8.71 21.08
CA GLN A 245 -36.69 9.79 22.00
C GLN A 245 -36.93 11.12 21.27
N LEU A 246 -36.05 11.52 20.35
CA LEU A 246 -36.21 12.75 19.57
C LEU A 246 -37.45 12.72 18.66
N SER A 247 -37.74 11.58 18.04
CA SER A 247 -38.85 11.44 17.10
C SER A 247 -40.23 11.59 17.76
N ILE A 248 -40.33 11.30 19.06
CA ILE A 248 -41.59 11.34 19.83
C ILE A 248 -41.68 12.60 20.70
N GLU A 249 -40.56 13.19 21.14
CA GLU A 249 -40.56 14.42 21.93
C GLU A 249 -40.95 15.66 21.09
N ALA A 250 -40.51 15.72 19.84
CA ALA A 250 -40.86 16.79 18.90
C ALA A 250 -42.38 16.96 18.67
N PRO A 251 -43.18 15.91 18.40
CA PRO A 251 -44.62 16.06 18.24
C PRO A 251 -45.35 16.41 19.54
N VAL A 252 -44.89 15.93 20.71
CA VAL A 252 -45.48 16.31 22.02
C VAL A 252 -45.30 17.81 22.26
N ALA A 253 -44.10 18.34 22.01
CA ALA A 253 -43.83 19.77 22.12
C ALA A 253 -44.71 20.60 21.18
N LEU A 254 -44.90 20.14 19.94
CA LEU A 254 -45.77 20.81 18.97
C LEU A 254 -47.24 20.89 19.44
N TRP A 255 -47.80 19.79 19.93
CA TRP A 255 -49.20 19.77 20.40
C TRP A 255 -49.41 20.59 21.67
N ASN A 256 -48.42 20.61 22.58
CA ASN A 256 -48.45 21.46 23.76
C ASN A 256 -48.42 22.95 23.41
N LEU A 257 -47.59 23.34 22.42
CA LEU A 257 -47.58 24.72 21.92
C LEU A 257 -48.93 25.13 21.32
N ARG A 258 -49.54 24.25 20.50
CA ARG A 258 -50.88 24.50 19.94
C ARG A 258 -51.97 24.59 21.02
N ALA A 259 -51.93 23.73 22.04
CA ALA A 259 -52.85 23.80 23.16
C ALA A 259 -52.72 25.12 23.95
N LEU A 260 -51.49 25.61 24.15
CA LEU A 260 -51.22 26.92 24.76
C LEU A 260 -51.78 28.08 23.92
N GLU A 261 -51.62 28.02 22.61
CA GLU A 261 -52.16 29.02 21.71
C GLU A 261 -53.70 29.08 21.78
N HIS A 262 -54.36 27.92 21.69
CA HIS A 262 -55.82 27.85 21.77
C HIS A 262 -56.36 28.25 23.15
N THR A 263 -55.72 27.84 24.24
CA THR A 263 -56.14 28.27 25.59
C THR A 263 -55.96 29.77 25.81
N ARG A 264 -54.91 30.38 25.24
CA ARG A 264 -54.71 31.83 25.27
C ARG A 264 -55.79 32.57 24.48
N ASN A 265 -56.13 32.09 23.29
CA ASN A 265 -57.18 32.66 22.46
C ASN A 265 -58.56 32.49 23.12
N ALA A 266 -58.87 31.33 23.69
CA ALA A 266 -60.10 31.11 24.46
C ALA A 266 -60.18 32.06 25.67
N ARG A 267 -59.06 32.34 26.35
CA ARG A 267 -59.00 33.34 27.43
C ARG A 267 -59.26 34.76 26.92
N ARG A 268 -58.69 35.13 25.77
CA ARG A 268 -58.98 36.43 25.13
C ARG A 268 -60.46 36.54 24.79
N LEU A 269 -61.06 35.51 24.19
CA LEU A 269 -62.48 35.47 23.86
C LEU A 269 -63.36 35.55 25.11
N ARG A 270 -62.96 34.90 26.21
CA ARG A 270 -63.67 35.03 27.50
C ARG A 270 -63.67 36.47 28.02
N LEU A 271 -62.54 37.16 27.92
CA LEU A 271 -62.44 38.57 28.28
C LEU A 271 -63.27 39.45 27.32
N SER A 272 -63.24 39.15 26.02
CA SER A 272 -64.07 39.82 25.02
C SER A 272 -65.56 39.66 25.32
N ILE A 273 -66.01 38.46 25.68
CA ILE A 273 -67.40 38.20 26.12
C ILE A 273 -67.76 39.05 27.34
N ALA A 274 -66.90 39.05 28.37
CA ALA A 274 -67.14 39.86 29.57
C ALA A 274 -67.23 41.35 29.25
N SER A 275 -66.32 41.86 28.41
CA SER A 275 -66.36 43.26 27.96
C SER A 275 -67.60 43.58 27.12
N PHE A 276 -68.02 42.66 26.24
CA PHE A 276 -69.22 42.81 25.41
C PHE A 276 -70.48 42.87 26.27
N CYS A 277 -70.58 42.06 27.32
CA CYS A 277 -71.68 42.12 28.28
C CYS A 277 -71.72 43.44 29.05
N ILE A 278 -70.57 43.93 29.51
CA ILE A 278 -70.48 45.21 30.25
C ILE A 278 -70.87 46.38 29.34
N ILE A 279 -70.34 46.43 28.11
CA ILE A 279 -70.67 47.46 27.12
C ILE A 279 -72.15 47.37 26.74
N GLY A 280 -72.66 46.16 26.51
CA GLY A 280 -74.07 45.92 26.18
C GLY A 280 -75.03 46.39 27.28
N ALA A 281 -74.68 46.15 28.55
CA ALA A 281 -75.44 46.63 29.70
C ALA A 281 -75.38 48.17 29.82
N PHE A 282 -74.23 48.78 29.62
CA PHE A 282 -74.08 50.24 29.61
C PHE A 282 -74.89 50.89 28.49
N LEU A 283 -74.84 50.32 27.28
CA LEU A 283 -75.65 50.76 26.15
C LEU A 283 -77.14 50.59 26.44
N LEU A 284 -77.56 49.50 27.07
CA LEU A 284 -78.96 49.28 27.47
C LEU A 284 -79.44 50.37 28.44
N ILE A 285 -78.64 50.68 29.47
CA ILE A 285 -78.94 51.73 30.46
C ILE A 285 -79.08 53.10 29.78
N GLY A 286 -78.24 53.41 28.79
CA GLY A 286 -78.33 54.65 28.02
C GLY A 286 -79.47 54.68 26.99
N LEU A 287 -79.76 53.53 26.37
CA LEU A 287 -80.78 53.42 25.32
C LEU A 287 -82.20 53.66 25.86
N ILE A 288 -82.49 53.22 27.08
CA ILE A 288 -83.81 53.39 27.72
C ILE A 288 -84.24 54.86 27.84
N PRO A 289 -83.47 55.79 28.45
CA PRO A 289 -83.85 57.19 28.52
C PRO A 289 -83.79 57.91 27.16
N ILE A 290 -82.88 57.50 26.25
CA ILE A 290 -82.78 58.09 24.91
C ILE A 290 -84.00 57.71 24.06
N SER A 291 -84.44 56.45 24.11
CA SER A 291 -85.62 55.99 23.37
C SER A 291 -86.89 56.65 23.89
N LEU A 292 -87.08 56.75 25.22
CA LEU A 292 -88.24 57.43 25.80
C LEU A 292 -88.28 58.93 25.43
N LYS A 293 -87.14 59.64 25.49
CA LYS A 293 -87.08 61.07 25.12
C LYS A 293 -87.29 61.29 23.62
N SER A 294 -86.69 60.46 22.77
CA SER A 294 -86.81 60.61 21.31
C SER A 294 -88.22 60.30 20.81
N VAL A 295 -88.85 59.25 21.35
CA VAL A 295 -90.25 58.90 21.01
C VAL A 295 -91.22 59.96 21.52
N HIS A 296 -91.06 60.48 22.74
CA HIS A 296 -91.87 61.59 23.25
C HIS A 296 -91.69 62.88 22.41
N HIS A 297 -90.48 63.16 21.91
CA HIS A 297 -90.26 64.30 21.02
C HIS A 297 -90.95 64.15 19.65
N LEU A 298 -91.04 62.91 19.13
CA LEU A 298 -91.60 62.63 17.80
C LEU A 298 -93.11 62.38 17.80
N MET A 299 -93.65 61.80 18.87
CA MET A 299 -95.03 61.30 18.95
C MET A 299 -95.81 61.84 20.16
N GLY A 300 -95.17 62.55 21.09
CA GLY A 300 -95.80 63.04 22.31
C GLY A 300 -96.68 64.27 22.08
N ASP A 301 -97.73 64.40 22.89
CA ASP A 301 -98.61 65.56 22.89
C ASP A 301 -97.88 66.76 23.57
N PRO A 302 -97.71 67.92 22.89
CA PRO A 302 -96.98 69.07 23.44
C PRO A 302 -97.62 69.67 24.71
N ASN A 303 -98.87 69.32 25.02
CA ASN A 303 -99.58 69.79 26.22
C ASN A 303 -99.52 68.80 27.41
N ALA A 304 -98.86 67.65 27.26
CA ALA A 304 -98.74 66.67 28.33
C ALA A 304 -97.70 67.09 29.39
N SER A 305 -98.05 66.90 30.67
CA SER A 305 -97.15 67.15 31.80
C SER A 305 -95.90 66.27 31.73
N ALA A 306 -94.73 66.83 32.04
CA ALA A 306 -93.46 66.12 32.04
C ALA A 306 -93.54 64.81 32.85
N GLY A 307 -93.40 63.66 32.17
CA GLY A 307 -93.42 62.33 32.77
C GLY A 307 -94.69 61.50 32.53
N GLN A 308 -95.70 62.01 31.82
CA GLN A 308 -96.83 61.20 31.34
C GLN A 308 -96.56 60.69 29.93
N PHE A 309 -96.29 59.39 29.79
CA PHE A 309 -96.10 58.73 28.50
C PHE A 309 -97.39 58.07 28.04
N SER A 310 -97.76 58.27 26.78
CA SER A 310 -98.91 57.60 26.21
C SER A 310 -98.64 56.10 25.95
N PRO A 311 -99.68 55.23 25.86
CA PRO A 311 -99.48 53.81 25.64
C PRO A 311 -98.74 53.47 24.33
N HIS A 312 -98.91 54.27 23.28
CA HIS A 312 -98.28 54.02 21.98
C HIS A 312 -96.78 54.37 21.99
N GLU A 313 -96.36 55.39 22.74
CA GLU A 313 -94.94 55.73 22.94
C GLU A 313 -94.19 54.63 23.69
N LEU A 314 -94.83 54.03 24.70
CA LEU A 314 -94.29 52.90 25.46
C LEU A 314 -94.14 51.65 24.57
N ILE A 315 -95.11 51.37 23.69
CA ILE A 315 -95.04 50.21 22.78
C ILE A 315 -93.89 50.37 21.78
N PHE A 316 -93.70 51.57 21.21
CA PHE A 316 -92.63 51.80 20.23
C PHE A 316 -91.23 51.73 20.87
N SER A 317 -91.06 52.36 22.04
CA SER A 317 -89.80 52.27 22.79
C SER A 317 -89.48 50.84 23.25
N ALA A 318 -90.48 50.08 23.68
CA ALA A 318 -90.34 48.66 24.01
C ALA A 318 -89.96 47.81 22.78
N SER A 319 -90.50 48.12 21.60
CA SER A 319 -90.17 47.42 20.35
C SER A 319 -88.72 47.66 19.92
N LEU A 320 -88.20 48.88 20.05
CA LEU A 320 -86.79 49.20 19.81
C LEU A 320 -85.86 48.49 20.80
N LEU A 321 -86.24 48.44 22.08
CA LEU A 321 -85.49 47.71 23.10
C LEU A 321 -85.46 46.21 22.80
N LEU A 322 -86.59 45.64 22.38
CA LEU A 322 -86.69 44.24 21.99
C LEU A 322 -85.78 43.93 20.80
N PHE A 323 -85.80 44.78 19.75
CA PHE A 323 -84.92 44.63 18.60
C PHE A 323 -83.44 44.67 18.99
N TYR A 324 -83.04 45.63 19.83
CA TYR A 324 -81.68 45.71 20.37
C TYR A 324 -81.30 44.43 21.12
N LEU A 325 -82.17 43.94 22.01
CA LEU A 325 -81.93 42.75 22.81
C LEU A 325 -81.78 41.49 21.93
N THR A 326 -82.64 41.34 20.92
CA THR A 326 -82.54 40.24 19.95
C THR A 326 -81.24 40.29 19.17
N MET A 327 -80.84 41.47 18.66
CA MET A 327 -79.57 41.65 17.96
C MET A 327 -78.38 41.34 18.89
N PHE A 328 -78.41 41.85 20.12
CA PHE A 328 -77.37 41.62 21.13
C PHE A 328 -77.18 40.14 21.43
N PHE A 329 -78.26 39.39 21.68
CA PHE A 329 -78.18 37.96 21.92
C PHE A 329 -77.71 37.18 20.69
N TRP A 330 -78.07 37.62 19.49
CA TRP A 330 -77.58 37.02 18.25
C TRP A 330 -76.05 37.18 18.10
N LEU A 331 -75.50 38.38 18.33
CA LEU A 331 -74.05 38.59 18.35
C LEU A 331 -73.36 37.79 19.47
N MET A 332 -73.93 37.80 20.67
CA MET A 332 -73.41 37.04 21.81
C MET A 332 -73.31 35.54 21.49
N ARG A 333 -74.32 34.98 20.80
CA ARG A 333 -74.30 33.57 20.35
C ARG A 333 -73.09 33.28 19.46
N ILE A 334 -72.73 34.17 18.54
CA ILE A 334 -71.58 33.99 17.65
C ILE A 334 -70.27 33.98 18.46
N VAL A 335 -70.10 34.93 19.37
CA VAL A 335 -68.88 35.02 20.19
C VAL A 335 -68.75 33.82 21.14
N VAL A 336 -69.84 33.38 21.76
CA VAL A 336 -69.85 32.18 22.62
C VAL A 336 -69.51 30.93 21.82
N ARG A 337 -70.05 30.78 20.60
CA ARG A 337 -69.68 29.66 19.72
C ARG A 337 -68.19 29.66 19.39
N MET A 338 -67.64 30.81 19.01
CA MET A 338 -66.20 30.94 18.73
C MET A 338 -65.34 30.61 19.95
N TYR A 339 -65.78 31.01 21.16
CA TYR A 339 -65.13 30.61 22.41
C TYR A 339 -65.17 29.09 22.63
N MET A 340 -66.33 28.46 22.43
CA MET A 340 -66.48 27.01 22.63
C MET A 340 -65.59 26.23 21.68
N THR A 341 -65.52 26.64 20.42
CA THR A 341 -64.61 26.07 19.42
C THR A 341 -63.15 26.14 19.87
N GLU A 342 -62.67 27.34 20.19
CA GLU A 342 -61.27 27.52 20.58
C GLU A 342 -60.95 26.76 21.88
N HIS A 343 -61.91 26.68 22.79
CA HIS A 343 -61.78 25.90 24.02
C HIS A 343 -61.73 24.40 23.76
N HIS A 344 -62.59 23.87 22.89
CA HIS A 344 -62.60 22.47 22.49
C HIS A 344 -61.32 22.07 21.74
N LEU A 345 -60.85 22.90 20.81
CA LEU A 345 -59.57 22.68 20.11
C LEU A 345 -58.40 22.66 21.09
N GLY A 346 -58.39 23.53 22.10
CA GLY A 346 -57.39 23.53 23.15
C GLY A 346 -57.40 22.26 24.02
N ILE A 347 -58.59 21.78 24.39
CA ILE A 347 -58.75 20.52 25.14
C ILE A 347 -58.31 19.32 24.29
N ASP A 348 -58.69 19.28 23.01
CA ASP A 348 -58.31 18.21 22.10
C ASP A 348 -56.80 18.18 21.83
N ALA A 349 -56.17 19.34 21.62
CA ALA A 349 -54.71 19.41 21.48
C ALA A 349 -53.99 18.93 22.76
N LYS A 350 -54.53 19.27 23.95
CA LYS A 350 -53.99 18.82 25.23
C LYS A 350 -54.18 17.31 25.45
N SER A 351 -55.32 16.74 25.06
CA SER A 351 -55.56 15.31 25.16
C SER A 351 -54.64 14.53 24.23
N ARG A 352 -54.40 15.02 23.00
CA ARG A 352 -53.42 14.47 22.06
C ARG A 352 -51.99 14.51 22.60
N ALA A 353 -51.58 15.62 23.22
CA ALA A 353 -50.28 15.74 23.87
C ALA A 353 -50.13 14.72 25.02
N ALA A 354 -51.14 14.59 25.89
CA ALA A 354 -51.14 13.64 26.99
C ALA A 354 -51.11 12.18 26.51
N MET A 355 -51.82 11.84 25.43
CA MET A 355 -51.78 10.51 24.82
C MET A 355 -50.39 10.18 24.24
N ALA A 356 -49.77 11.13 23.53
CA ALA A 356 -48.42 10.98 22.99
C ALA A 356 -47.36 10.87 24.09
N GLU A 357 -47.51 11.64 25.18
CA GLU A 357 -46.63 11.55 26.36
C GLU A 357 -46.81 10.23 27.12
N THR A 358 -48.05 9.74 27.24
CA THR A 358 -48.34 8.43 27.83
C THR A 358 -47.70 7.31 27.00
N TYR A 359 -47.85 7.36 25.67
CA TYR A 359 -47.17 6.42 24.79
C TYR A 359 -45.65 6.48 24.93
N LEU A 360 -45.06 7.69 24.98
CA LEU A 360 -43.64 7.88 25.24
C LEU A 360 -43.20 7.22 26.56
N SER A 361 -44.01 7.34 27.62
CA SER A 361 -43.72 6.71 28.92
C SER A 361 -43.79 5.19 28.86
N LEU A 362 -44.73 4.62 28.09
CA LEU A 362 -44.88 3.17 27.89
C LEU A 362 -43.76 2.59 27.02
N THR A 363 -43.36 3.32 25.98
CA THR A 363 -42.21 2.96 25.14
C THR A 363 -40.91 2.99 25.93
N LYS A 364 -40.71 4.00 26.79
CA LYS A 364 -39.56 4.07 27.71
C LYS A 364 -39.51 2.89 28.68
N GLN A 365 -40.65 2.35 29.09
CA GLN A 365 -40.73 1.16 29.96
C GLN A 365 -40.63 -0.16 29.18
N ARG A 366 -40.44 -0.13 27.86
CA ARG A 366 -40.45 -1.30 26.95
C ARG A 366 -41.72 -2.15 27.03
N VAL A 367 -42.85 -1.54 27.37
CA VAL A 367 -44.16 -2.21 27.48
C VAL A 367 -45.00 -1.98 26.21
N ALA A 368 -44.66 -0.97 25.40
CA ALA A 368 -45.42 -0.62 24.20
C ALA A 368 -45.22 -1.62 23.05
N THR A 369 -46.32 -2.11 22.48
CA THR A 369 -46.33 -3.01 21.32
C THR A 369 -46.57 -2.22 20.02
N ASP A 370 -46.18 -2.76 18.86
CA ASP A 370 -46.46 -2.15 17.55
C ASP A 370 -47.97 -1.89 17.30
N GLN A 371 -48.86 -2.70 17.90
CA GLN A 371 -50.30 -2.46 17.89
C GLN A 371 -50.69 -1.17 18.63
N ASP A 372 -50.06 -0.87 19.76
CA ASP A 372 -50.32 0.35 20.53
C ASP A 372 -49.87 1.60 19.75
N ARG A 373 -48.77 1.48 19.00
CA ARG A 373 -48.29 2.54 18.10
C ARG A 373 -49.32 2.90 17.04
N ALA A 374 -49.94 1.89 16.41
CA ALA A 374 -50.96 2.11 15.39
C ALA A 374 -52.21 2.80 15.97
N ILE A 375 -52.65 2.40 17.18
CA ILE A 375 -53.80 2.98 17.88
C ILE A 375 -53.55 4.46 18.25
N VAL A 376 -52.36 4.76 18.79
CA VAL A 376 -51.98 6.13 19.18
C VAL A 376 -51.87 7.03 17.95
N LEU A 377 -51.26 6.56 16.86
CA LEU A 377 -51.18 7.31 15.60
C LEU A 377 -52.57 7.54 14.98
N ALA A 378 -53.44 6.54 14.97
CA ALA A 378 -54.81 6.69 14.48
C ALA A 378 -55.59 7.74 15.28
N THR A 379 -55.36 7.82 16.59
CA THR A 379 -55.99 8.82 17.46
C THR A 379 -55.40 10.22 17.24
N LEU A 380 -54.08 10.33 17.07
CA LEU A 380 -53.38 11.60 16.81
C LEU A 380 -53.76 12.24 15.47
N PHE A 381 -54.01 11.42 14.43
CA PHE A 381 -54.38 11.90 13.09
C PHE A 381 -55.90 12.01 12.87
N ARG A 382 -56.71 11.76 13.88
CA ARG A 382 -58.16 11.90 13.77
C ARG A 382 -58.52 13.36 13.44
N PRO A 383 -59.37 13.61 12.43
CA PRO A 383 -59.85 14.96 12.15
C PRO A 383 -60.67 15.50 13.34
N VAL A 384 -60.44 16.76 13.68
CA VAL A 384 -61.23 17.46 14.71
C VAL A 384 -62.63 17.69 14.14
N VAL A 385 -63.63 17.11 14.78
CA VAL A 385 -65.03 17.35 14.43
C VAL A 385 -65.49 18.57 15.22
N ASP A 386 -65.33 19.75 14.64
CA ASP A 386 -65.86 20.97 15.22
C ASP A 386 -67.38 21.01 14.97
N GLY A 387 -68.19 21.00 16.03
CA GLY A 387 -69.66 20.92 15.94
C GLY A 387 -70.32 22.14 15.26
N ILE A 388 -69.53 23.15 14.87
CA ILE A 388 -69.99 24.41 14.27
C ILE A 388 -70.83 24.19 13.01
N VAL A 389 -70.47 23.24 12.14
CA VAL A 389 -71.10 23.09 10.81
C VAL A 389 -72.46 22.39 10.88
N LYS A 390 -72.78 21.70 11.98
CA LYS A 390 -74.03 20.91 12.10
C LYS A 390 -75.17 21.63 12.82
N ASP A 391 -74.87 22.63 13.66
CA ASP A 391 -75.85 23.26 14.56
C ASP A 391 -76.41 24.61 14.07
N ASP A 392 -76.32 24.93 12.77
CA ASP A 392 -76.86 26.19 12.21
C ASP A 392 -78.39 26.25 12.08
N GLY A 393 -79.10 25.29 12.68
CA GLY A 393 -80.53 25.41 12.95
C GLY A 393 -80.81 26.57 13.91
N LEU A 394 -81.66 27.50 13.49
CA LEU A 394 -82.28 28.48 14.38
C LEU A 394 -83.05 27.71 15.47
N PRO A 395 -82.84 27.99 16.78
CA PRO A 395 -83.68 27.42 17.81
C PRO A 395 -85.13 27.84 17.55
N ALA A 396 -86.04 26.86 17.58
CA ALA A 396 -87.46 27.03 17.31
C ALA A 396 -88.14 27.89 18.40
N ILE A 397 -87.90 29.19 18.36
CA ILE A 397 -88.62 30.20 19.13
C ILE A 397 -89.29 31.13 18.10
N THR A 398 -90.08 30.54 17.20
CA THR A 398 -91.00 31.28 16.34
C THR A 398 -92.35 31.38 17.04
N PRO A 399 -93.10 32.50 16.90
CA PRO A 399 -94.44 32.65 17.47
C PRO A 399 -95.39 31.48 17.13
N ALA A 400 -95.19 30.84 15.97
CA ALA A 400 -95.91 29.64 15.55
C ALA A 400 -95.68 28.41 16.47
N ALA A 401 -94.48 28.23 17.03
CA ALA A 401 -94.16 27.13 17.94
C ALA A 401 -94.79 27.33 19.32
N ILE A 402 -94.85 28.58 19.80
CA ILE A 402 -95.52 28.93 21.06
C ILE A 402 -97.05 28.79 20.94
N LEU A 403 -97.62 29.19 19.80
CA LEU A 403 -99.06 28.99 19.51
C LEU A 403 -99.42 27.51 19.35
N SER A 404 -98.54 26.70 18.74
CA SER A 404 -98.73 25.25 18.66
C SER A 404 -98.69 24.57 20.03
N GLY A 405 -97.83 25.03 20.95
CA GLY A 405 -97.79 24.53 22.33
C GLY A 405 -99.01 24.90 23.17
N LEU A 406 -99.60 26.07 22.93
CA LEU A 406 -100.84 26.53 23.58
C LEU A 406 -102.11 25.90 22.99
N ALA A 407 -102.11 25.57 21.69
CA ALA A 407 -103.25 24.91 21.02
C ALA A 407 -103.35 23.41 21.34
N GLY A 408 -102.27 22.76 21.79
CA GLY A 408 -102.25 21.33 22.12
C GLY A 408 -102.84 20.94 23.48
N GLY A 409 -103.28 21.89 24.30
CA GLY A 409 -103.69 21.65 25.70
C GLY A 409 -105.11 21.12 25.95
N LYS A 410 -105.91 20.79 24.93
CA LYS A 410 -107.30 20.29 25.10
C LYS A 410 -107.63 19.15 24.14
N ALA A 411 -107.10 17.95 24.41
CA ALA A 411 -107.62 16.71 23.83
C ALA A 411 -107.15 15.48 24.64
N HIS A 412 -107.57 15.35 25.89
CA HIS A 412 -107.58 14.05 26.58
C HIS A 412 -108.68 14.03 27.66
N ALA A 413 -109.92 13.80 27.22
CA ALA A 413 -110.99 13.25 28.04
C ALA A 413 -111.89 12.44 27.10
N GLY A 414 -111.85 11.11 27.24
CA GLY A 414 -112.69 10.19 26.49
C GLY A 414 -111.92 9.06 25.80
N ASN A 415 -111.45 8.07 26.57
CA ASN A 415 -111.98 6.71 26.51
C ASN A 415 -111.57 5.94 27.77
#